data_AF-A0A7Z9GD90-F1
#
_entry.id   AF-A0A7Z9GD90-F1
#
_cell.length_a   1.000
_cell.length_b   1.000
_cell.length_c   1.000
_cell.angle_alpha   90.00
_cell.angle_beta   90.00
_cell.angle_gamma   90.00
#
_symmetry.space_group_name_H-M   'P 1'
#
loop_
_entity.id
_entity.type
_entity.pdbx_description
1 polymer ?
#
loop_
_entity_poly.entity_id
_entity_poly.type
_entity_poly.pdbx_seq_one_letter_code
_entity_poly.pdbx_strand_id
1 'polypeptide(L)' 'MNKLLLILAVALLAIGCIQRYSEDEVTENSGITVFKTGGTPVTGIVYDEYENGQLWQQLNYEDGGREHTWISLYSKGS' A
#
# COMPACT_ATOMS: atom_id res chain seq x y z
N MET A 1 26.99 5.93 -25.28
CA MET A 1 26.22 5.33 -24.17
C MET A 1 25.18 4.40 -24.78
N ASN A 2 25.26 3.11 -24.48
CA ASN A 2 24.29 2.14 -24.98
C ASN A 2 22.92 2.48 -24.40
N LYS A 3 22.01 2.99 -25.24
CA LYS A 3 20.65 3.38 -24.85
C LYS A 3 19.90 2.23 -24.18
N LEU A 4 20.25 0.99 -24.53
CA LEU A 4 19.74 -0.23 -23.92
C LEU A 4 20.06 -0.33 -22.40
N LEU A 5 21.27 0.07 -21.98
CA LEU A 5 21.65 0.05 -20.57
C LEU A 5 20.87 1.09 -19.76
N LEU A 6 20.57 2.25 -20.34
CA LEU A 6 19.74 3.27 -19.71
C LEU A 6 18.28 2.83 -19.56
N ILE A 7 17.70 2.20 -20.59
CA ILE A 7 16.33 1.68 -20.55
C ILE A 7 16.21 0.56 -19.50
N LEU A 8 17.19 -0.35 -19.44
CA LEU A 8 17.22 -1.42 -18.44
C LEU A 8 17.34 -0.87 -17.00
N ALA A 9 18.16 0.16 -16.79
CA ALA A 9 18.30 0.79 -15.48
C ALA A 9 17.01 1.48 -15.01
N VAL A 10 16.27 2.14 -15.90
CA VAL A 10 14.97 2.76 -15.57
C VAL A 10 13.90 1.69 -15.31
N ALA A 11 13.88 0.60 -16.07
CA ALA A 11 12.96 -0.52 -15.84
C ALA A 11 13.18 -1.19 -14.48
N LEU A 12 14.43 -1.36 -14.05
CA LEU A 12 14.76 -1.92 -12.73
C LEU A 12 14.31 -1.02 -11.55
N LEU A 13 14.31 0.30 -11.72
CA LEU A 13 13.83 1.24 -10.70
C LEU A 13 12.30 1.23 -10.55
N ALA A 14 11.56 0.86 -11.59
CA ALA A 14 10.10 0.86 -11.58
C ALA A 14 9.49 -0.37 -10.87
N ILE A 15 10.22 -1.49 -10.79
CA ILE A 15 9.73 -2.77 -10.24
C ILE A 15 9.63 -2.73 -8.70
N GLY A 16 10.37 -1.84 -8.03
CA GLY A 16 10.43 -1.78 -6.56
C GLY A 16 9.42 -0.85 -5.88
N CYS A 17 8.55 -0.17 -6.63
CA CYS A 17 7.62 0.78 -6.01
C CYS A 17 6.37 0.05 -5.51
N ILE A 18 6.38 -0.35 -4.24
CA ILE A 18 5.16 -0.80 -3.57
C ILE A 18 4.23 0.41 -3.43
N GLN A 19 3.03 0.33 -3.99
CA GLN A 19 2.02 1.39 -3.90
C GLN A 19 1.44 1.43 -2.49
N ARG A 20 1.24 2.64 -1.96
CA ARG A 20 0.70 2.89 -0.62
C ARG A 20 -0.51 3.80 -0.71
N TYR A 21 -1.55 3.47 0.04
CA TYR A 21 -2.84 4.17 0.07
C TYR A 21 -3.26 4.41 1.52
N SER A 22 -3.92 5.53 1.78
CA SER A 22 -4.53 5.78 3.09
C SER A 22 -5.77 4.90 3.27
N GLU A 23 -6.05 4.48 4.50
CA GLU A 23 -7.30 3.78 4.85
C GLU A 23 -8.55 4.60 4.43
N ASP A 24 -8.45 5.93 4.38
CA ASP A 24 -9.50 6.82 3.91
C ASP A 24 -9.83 6.66 2.41
N GLU A 25 -8.99 6.01 1.62
CA GLU A 25 -9.21 5.82 0.19
C GLU A 25 -9.98 4.52 -0.12
N VAL A 26 -10.15 3.63 0.87
CA VAL A 26 -10.66 2.27 0.66
C VAL A 26 -11.89 1.94 1.52
N THR A 27 -12.62 0.90 1.14
CA THR A 27 -13.76 0.37 1.90
C THR A 27 -13.85 -1.13 1.72
N GLU A 28 -14.45 -1.83 2.69
CA GLU A 28 -14.76 -3.25 2.55
C GLU A 28 -16.11 -3.45 1.86
N ASN A 29 -16.15 -4.31 0.85
CA ASN A 29 -17.37 -4.74 0.17
C ASN A 29 -17.35 -6.27 0.02
N SER A 30 -18.29 -6.96 0.67
CA SER A 30 -18.38 -8.43 0.66
C SER A 30 -17.06 -9.15 1.01
N GLY A 31 -16.29 -8.60 1.96
CA GLY A 31 -15.01 -9.16 2.41
C GLY A 31 -13.81 -8.85 1.51
N ILE A 32 -14.00 -8.06 0.44
CA ILE A 32 -12.94 -7.56 -0.43
C ILE A 32 -12.73 -6.07 -0.16
N THR A 33 -11.48 -5.67 0.05
CA THR A 33 -11.13 -4.25 0.18
C THR A 33 -10.98 -3.64 -1.20
N VAL A 34 -11.76 -2.59 -1.48
CA VAL A 34 -11.82 -1.88 -2.76
C VAL A 34 -11.60 -0.38 -2.57
N PHE A 35 -11.15 0.32 -3.61
CA PHE A 35 -11.10 1.78 -3.58
C PHE A 35 -12.51 2.37 -3.53
N LYS A 36 -12.72 3.38 -2.68
CA LYS A 36 -13.98 4.15 -2.64
C LYS A 36 -14.31 4.75 -4.00
N THR A 37 -13.26 5.17 -4.73
CA THR A 37 -13.38 5.62 -6.12
C THR A 37 -13.28 4.43 -7.06
N GLY A 38 -14.35 4.17 -7.82
CA GLY A 38 -14.35 3.16 -8.88
C GLY A 38 -14.57 1.72 -8.42
N GLY A 39 -14.40 1.39 -7.13
CA GLY A 39 -14.75 0.09 -6.56
C GLY A 39 -13.85 -1.06 -7.02
N THR A 40 -12.65 -0.77 -7.52
CA THR A 40 -11.68 -1.81 -7.93
C THR A 40 -10.96 -2.38 -6.71
N PRO A 41 -10.64 -3.68 -6.70
CA PRO A 41 -9.87 -4.30 -5.62
C PRO A 41 -8.50 -3.63 -5.43
N VAL A 42 -8.07 -3.54 -4.17
CA VAL A 42 -6.78 -2.92 -3.81
C VAL A 42 -5.65 -3.93 -3.95
N THR A 43 -4.58 -3.53 -4.63
CA THR A 43 -3.29 -4.24 -4.62
C THR A 43 -2.21 -3.27 -4.17
N GLY A 44 -1.56 -3.58 -3.05
CA GLY A 44 -0.54 -2.74 -2.43
C GLY A 44 -0.70 -2.63 -0.91
N ILE A 45 -0.15 -1.56 -0.35
CA ILE A 45 -0.19 -1.27 1.08
C ILE A 45 -1.35 -0.31 1.37
N VAL A 46 -2.18 -0.63 2.35
CA VAL A 46 -3.08 0.35 2.98
C VAL A 46 -2.53 0.69 4.36
N TYR A 47 -2.45 1.97 4.69
CA TYR A 47 -1.93 2.44 5.97
C TYR A 47 -2.92 3.37 6.67
N ASP A 48 -2.84 3.38 8.00
CA ASP A 48 -3.56 4.34 8.84
C ASP A 48 -2.61 5.01 9.82
N GLU A 49 -2.92 6.25 10.16
CA GLU A 49 -2.11 7.13 10.99
C GLU A 49 -2.94 7.64 12.17
N TYR A 50 -2.28 7.83 13.31
CA TYR A 50 -2.87 8.59 14.42
C TYR A 50 -3.04 10.06 13.99
N GLU A 51 -3.88 10.82 14.72
CA GLU A 51 -4.08 12.27 14.48
C GLU A 51 -2.78 13.09 14.47
N ASN A 52 -1.74 12.61 15.16
CA ASN A 52 -0.41 13.24 15.20
C ASN A 52 0.49 12.89 13.99
N GLY A 53 -0.02 12.15 13.00
CA GLY A 53 0.69 11.70 11.80
C GLY A 53 1.63 10.50 12.02
N GLN A 54 1.62 9.87 13.20
CA GLN A 54 2.38 8.64 13.42
C GLN A 54 1.67 7.44 12.78
N LEU A 55 2.41 6.57 12.10
CA LEU A 55 1.87 5.33 11.55
C LEU A 55 1.29 4.44 12.67
N TRP A 56 0.00 4.13 12.57
CA TRP A 56 -0.70 3.24 13.49
C TRP A 56 -0.67 1.80 12.98
N GLN A 57 -1.10 1.58 11.74
CA GLN A 57 -1.12 0.27 11.11
C GLN A 57 -0.76 0.32 9.63
N GLN A 58 -0.26 -0.80 9.13
CA GLN A 58 -0.02 -1.00 7.71
C GLN A 58 -0.33 -2.44 7.32
N LEU A 59 -1.14 -2.60 6.28
CA LEU A 59 -1.66 -3.86 5.76
C LEU A 59 -1.27 -4.05 4.31
N ASN A 60 -0.89 -5.28 3.95
CA ASN A 60 -0.66 -5.65 2.55
C ASN A 60 -1.93 -6.29 1.98
N TYR A 61 -2.28 -5.89 0.77
CA TYR A 61 -3.44 -6.35 0.03
C TYR A 61 -3.04 -6.86 -1.35
N GLU A 62 -3.60 -8.00 -1.74
CA GLU A 62 -3.54 -8.55 -3.10
C GLU A 62 -4.97 -8.86 -3.54
N ASP A 63 -5.40 -8.24 -4.66
CA ASP A 63 -6.76 -8.35 -5.19
C ASP A 63 -7.85 -8.07 -4.14
N GLY A 64 -7.60 -7.11 -3.26
CA GLY A 64 -8.46 -6.69 -2.16
C GLY A 64 -8.53 -7.66 -0.99
N GLY A 65 -7.85 -8.80 -1.05
CA GLY A 65 -7.64 -9.72 0.05
C GLY A 65 -6.47 -9.29 0.94
N ARG A 66 -6.65 -9.32 2.26
CA ARG A 66 -5.56 -9.06 3.21
C ARG A 66 -4.54 -10.21 3.15
N GLU A 67 -3.27 -9.89 2.91
CA GLU A 67 -2.19 -10.83 3.14
C GLU A 67 -1.87 -10.96 4.64
N HIS A 68 -1.29 -12.09 5.03
CA HIS A 68 -0.99 -12.43 6.44
C HIS A 68 0.13 -11.58 7.07
N THR A 69 0.69 -10.60 6.37
CA THR A 69 1.76 -9.73 6.89
C THR A 69 1.17 -8.43 7.43
N TRP A 70 0.97 -8.40 8.75
CA TRP A 70 0.52 -7.23 9.52
C TRP A 70 1.69 -6.60 10.28
N ILE A 71 1.88 -5.28 10.16
CA ILE A 71 2.79 -4.52 11.04
C ILE A 71 1.93 -3.55 11.85
N SER A 72 1.87 -3.76 13.17
CA SER A 72 1.29 -2.82 14.12
C SER A 72 2.42 -2.18 14.92
N LEU A 73 2.56 -0.85 14.82
CA LEU A 73 3.52 -0.10 15.62
C LEU A 73 2.76 0.52 16.79
N TYR A 74 2.83 -0.12 17.95
CA TYR A 74 2.39 0.49 19.20
C TYR A 74 3.26 1.73 19.44
N SER A 75 2.67 2.92 19.43
CA SER A 75 3.37 4.09 19.93
C SER A 75 3.56 3.87 21.43
N LYS A 76 4.82 3.92 21.91
CA LYS A 76 5.05 4.08 23.34
C LYS A 76 4.60 5.49 23.67
N GLY A 77 3.37 5.61 24.18
CA GLY A 77 2.87 6.83 24.77
C GLY A 77 3.91 7.39 25.75
N SER A 78 4.28 8.66 25.53
CA SER A 78 4.98 9.49 26.52
C SER A 78 3.96 10.12 27.44
#